data_AF-A0A942IIN4-F1
#
_entry.id   AF-A0A942IIN4-F1
#
_cell.length_a   1.000
_cell.length_b   1.000
_cell.length_c   1.000
_cell.angle_alpha   90.00
_cell.angle_beta   90.00
_cell.angle_gamma   90.00
#
_symmetry.space_group_name_H-M   'P 1'
#
loop_
_entity.id
_entity.type
_entity.pdbx_description
1 polymer ?
#
loop_
_entity_poly.entity_id
_entity_poly.type
_entity_poly.pdbx_seq_one_letter_code
_entity_poly.pdbx_strand_id
1 'polypeptide(L)'
;MNIWKCGLCGLLIANKEAPGGCTVCGASSDKFKTTETSANILGSATENNLKRAFAGESQVNRRYLLFAKIAEQEGDEIAEDLFLKFAYEETWHALSHLLYLRGAKTTMENILESIEGESYEARKMYKDFEAKAREEGFDDIAKFFGWLSKAEGRHSAKFKEYLEMRGSE
;
A
#
# COMPACT_ATOMS: atom_id res chain seq x y z
N MET A 1 -8.40 -1.39 16.74
CA MET A 1 -8.53 -0.16 15.92
C MET A 1 -9.93 -0.18 15.34
N ASN A 2 -10.62 0.96 15.24
CA ASN A 2 -11.93 1.01 14.59
C ASN A 2 -11.77 1.30 13.10
N ILE A 3 -12.69 0.79 12.28
CA ILE A 3 -12.80 1.17 10.87
C ILE A 3 -13.97 2.16 10.77
N TRP A 4 -13.68 3.34 10.26
CA TRP A 4 -14.64 4.43 10.07
C TRP A 4 -14.95 4.58 8.60
N LYS A 5 -16.23 4.59 8.25
CA LYS A 5 -16.72 4.82 6.89
C LYS A 5 -17.26 6.23 6.76
N CYS A 6 -16.76 6.97 5.77
CA CYS A 6 -17.35 8.25 5.38
C CYS A 6 -18.75 8.02 4.79
N GLY A 7 -19.77 8.64 5.35
CA GLY A 7 -21.15 8.53 4.87
C GLY A 7 -21.42 9.22 3.52
N LEU A 8 -20.50 10.07 3.03
CA LEU A 8 -20.67 10.76 1.75
C LEU A 8 -20.01 10.00 0.58
N CYS A 9 -18.73 9.67 0.70
CA CYS A 9 -17.98 9.00 -0.39
C CYS A 9 -17.70 7.51 -0.14
N GLY A 10 -18.01 6.99 1.05
CA GLY A 10 -17.78 5.58 1.38
C GLY A 10 -16.35 5.20 1.76
N LEU A 11 -15.41 6.16 1.79
CA LEU A 11 -14.02 5.96 2.18
C LEU A 11 -13.88 5.29 3.55
N LEU A 12 -13.01 4.29 3.66
CA LEU A 12 -12.68 3.63 4.93
C LEU A 12 -11.37 4.16 5.51
N ILE A 13 -11.35 4.40 6.82
CA ILE A 13 -10.18 4.86 7.57
C ILE A 13 -10.05 4.04 8.86
N ALA A 14 -8.85 3.51 9.12
CA ALA A 14 -8.56 2.81 10.38
C ALA A 14 -8.02 3.78 11.42
N ASN A 15 -8.82 4.15 12.42
CA ASN A 15 -8.46 5.10 13.49
C ASN A 15 -9.01 4.65 14.85
N LYS A 16 -8.40 5.13 15.95
CA LYS A 16 -8.92 4.90 17.31
C LYS A 16 -10.24 5.64 17.51
N GLU A 17 -10.27 6.90 17.07
CA GLU A 17 -11.41 7.82 17.16
C GLU A 17 -11.89 8.25 15.78
N ALA A 18 -13.04 8.93 15.70
CA ALA A 18 -13.58 9.44 14.44
C ALA A 18 -12.56 10.40 13.78
N PRO A 19 -12.34 10.31 12.46
CA PRO A 19 -11.52 11.28 11.74
C PRO A 19 -12.08 12.71 11.91
N GLY A 20 -11.21 13.72 11.94
CA GLY A 20 -11.62 15.13 11.98
C GLY A 20 -12.36 15.59 10.72
N GLY A 21 -12.14 14.89 9.60
CA GLY A 21 -12.83 15.07 8.33
C GLY A 21 -12.38 14.03 7.31
N CYS A 22 -13.07 13.94 6.18
CA CYS A 22 -12.71 13.06 5.09
C CYS A 22 -11.65 13.72 4.23
N THR A 23 -10.50 13.06 4.13
CA THR A 23 -9.34 13.50 3.35
C THR A 23 -9.60 13.59 1.85
N VAL A 24 -10.60 12.87 1.34
CA VAL A 24 -10.93 12.82 -0.09
C VAL A 24 -12.05 13.80 -0.44
N CYS A 25 -13.22 13.68 0.21
CA CYS A 25 -14.40 14.48 -0.16
C CYS A 25 -14.65 15.71 0.72
N GLY A 26 -13.83 15.96 1.75
CA GLY A 26 -13.99 17.09 2.67
C GLY A 26 -15.16 16.97 3.65
N ALA A 27 -15.84 15.82 3.71
CA ALA A 27 -16.92 15.60 4.68
C ALA A 27 -16.45 15.85 6.13
N SER A 28 -17.30 16.47 6.93
CA SER A 28 -17.05 16.68 8.36
C SER A 28 -17.08 15.38 9.16
N SER A 29 -16.48 15.40 10.36
CA SER A 29 -16.38 14.25 11.27
C SER A 29 -17.71 13.56 11.57
N ASP A 30 -18.82 14.31 11.70
CA ASP A 30 -20.16 13.77 11.97
C ASP A 30 -20.71 12.86 10.86
N LYS A 31 -20.09 12.87 9.68
CA LYS A 31 -20.43 11.96 8.57
C LYS A 31 -19.80 10.58 8.72
N PHE A 32 -18.89 10.39 9.66
CA PHE A 32 -18.25 9.09 9.87
C PHE A 32 -19.07 8.21 10.81
N LYS A 33 -19.17 6.94 10.44
CA LYS A 33 -19.73 5.88 11.29
C LYS A 33 -18.75 4.73 11.37
N THR A 34 -18.65 4.10 12.52
CA THR A 34 -17.93 2.83 12.62
C THR A 34 -18.62 1.80 11.73
N THR A 35 -17.83 0.96 11.07
CA THR A 35 -18.33 -0.15 10.26
C THR A 35 -17.50 -1.38 10.55
N GLU A 36 -18.16 -2.53 10.50
CA GLU A 36 -17.43 -3.78 10.36
C GLU A 36 -17.15 -4.02 8.88
N THR A 37 -15.98 -4.57 8.57
CA THR A 37 -15.67 -5.14 7.25
C THR A 37 -15.97 -6.64 7.22
N SER A 38 -16.77 -7.13 8.19
CA SER A 38 -16.97 -8.53 8.59
C SER A 38 -17.69 -9.44 7.59
N ALA A 39 -18.04 -8.94 6.40
CA ALA A 39 -18.55 -9.82 5.36
C ALA A 39 -17.45 -10.82 4.96
N ASN A 40 -17.68 -12.10 5.20
CA ASN A 40 -16.78 -13.15 4.72
C ASN A 40 -16.83 -13.20 3.20
N ILE A 41 -15.91 -12.48 2.56
CA ILE A 41 -15.76 -12.42 1.10
C ILE A 41 -14.83 -13.51 0.56
N LEU A 42 -14.21 -14.33 1.43
CA LEU A 42 -13.20 -15.30 1.03
C LEU A 42 -13.74 -16.29 -0.01
N GLY A 43 -13.03 -16.42 -1.11
CA GLY A 43 -13.38 -17.28 -2.26
C GLY A 43 -14.42 -16.68 -3.19
N SER A 44 -14.95 -15.49 -2.93
CA SER A 44 -15.95 -14.85 -3.78
C SER A 44 -15.34 -14.09 -4.96
N ALA A 45 -16.16 -13.82 -5.99
CA ALA A 45 -15.80 -12.89 -7.06
C ALA A 45 -15.51 -11.47 -6.51
N THR A 46 -16.19 -11.07 -5.43
CA THR A 46 -16.01 -9.78 -4.77
C THR A 46 -14.62 -9.63 -4.16
N GLU A 47 -14.07 -10.67 -3.53
CA GLU A 47 -12.70 -10.65 -3.03
C GLU A 47 -11.70 -10.44 -4.17
N ASN A 48 -11.87 -11.14 -5.29
CA ASN A 48 -11.01 -10.97 -6.46
C ASN A 48 -11.14 -9.56 -7.07
N ASN A 49 -12.36 -9.00 -7.11
CA ASN A 49 -12.59 -7.64 -7.56
C ASN A 49 -11.87 -6.63 -6.65
N LEU A 50 -11.94 -6.82 -5.32
CA LEU A 50 -11.24 -5.97 -4.35
C LEU A 50 -9.70 -6.07 -4.49
N LYS A 51 -9.15 -7.28 -4.69
CA LYS A 51 -7.71 -7.46 -4.94
C LYS A 51 -7.26 -6.75 -6.22
N ARG A 52 -8.05 -6.87 -7.29
CA ARG A 52 -7.79 -6.20 -8.57
C ARG A 52 -7.89 -4.68 -8.45
N ALA A 53 -8.88 -4.18 -7.72
CA ALA A 53 -9.05 -2.75 -7.47
C ALA A 53 -7.88 -2.22 -6.62
N PHE A 54 -7.50 -2.89 -5.54
CA PHE A 54 -6.32 -2.54 -4.75
C PHE A 54 -5.05 -2.47 -5.60
N ALA A 55 -4.81 -3.47 -6.45
CA ALA A 55 -3.67 -3.46 -7.37
C ALA A 55 -3.76 -2.30 -8.38
N GLY A 56 -4.94 -2.04 -8.93
CA GLY A 56 -5.20 -0.95 -9.87
C GLY A 56 -4.90 0.42 -9.25
N GLU A 57 -5.52 0.74 -8.12
CA GLU A 57 -5.32 2.02 -7.42
C GLU A 57 -3.88 2.20 -6.94
N SER A 58 -3.23 1.12 -6.48
CA SER A 58 -1.81 1.16 -6.13
C SER A 58 -0.93 1.50 -7.34
N GLN A 59 -1.23 0.95 -8.52
CA GLN A 59 -0.47 1.26 -9.74
C GLN A 59 -0.76 2.67 -10.25
N VAL A 60 -2.02 3.14 -10.19
CA VAL A 60 -2.39 4.51 -10.59
C VAL A 60 -1.67 5.52 -9.69
N ASN A 61 -1.72 5.32 -8.37
CA ASN A 61 -0.99 6.16 -7.41
C ASN A 61 0.49 6.28 -7.77
N ARG A 62 1.19 5.15 -8.00
CA ARG A 62 2.63 5.16 -8.31
C ARG A 62 2.95 5.83 -9.65
N ARG A 63 2.06 5.70 -10.64
CA ARG A 63 2.18 6.44 -11.91
C ARG A 63 2.03 7.94 -11.70
N TYR A 64 1.01 8.38 -10.97
CA TYR A 64 0.81 9.81 -10.70
C TYR A 64 1.99 10.43 -9.96
N LEU A 65 2.59 9.75 -8.98
CA LEU A 65 3.80 10.25 -8.32
C LEU A 65 5.00 10.38 -9.28
N LEU A 66 5.17 9.45 -10.22
CA LEU A 66 6.20 9.57 -11.26
C LEU A 66 5.88 10.73 -12.22
N PHE A 67 4.62 10.88 -12.61
CA PHE A 67 4.19 11.93 -13.53
C PHE A 67 4.32 13.32 -12.91
N ALA A 68 4.05 13.47 -11.61
CA ALA A 68 4.33 14.69 -10.87
C ALA A 68 5.82 15.06 -10.95
N LYS A 69 6.72 14.09 -10.74
CA LYS A 69 8.17 14.32 -10.86
C LYS A 69 8.57 14.76 -12.27
N ILE A 70 7.93 14.21 -13.31
CA ILE A 70 8.17 14.59 -14.70
C ILE A 70 7.68 16.03 -14.94
N ALA A 71 6.45 16.36 -14.52
CA ALA A 71 5.88 17.70 -14.64
C ALA A 71 6.73 18.77 -13.93
N GLU A 72 7.29 18.44 -12.76
CA GLU A 72 8.27 19.28 -12.05
C GLU A 72 9.50 19.58 -12.93
N GLN A 73 10.04 18.57 -13.64
CA GLN A 73 11.18 18.79 -14.54
C GLN A 73 10.81 19.60 -15.79
N GLU A 74 9.54 19.55 -16.22
CA GLU A 74 9.01 20.33 -17.33
C GLU A 74 8.63 21.77 -16.92
N GLY A 75 8.59 22.06 -15.62
CA GLY A 75 8.14 23.35 -15.08
C GLY A 75 6.62 23.55 -15.16
N ASP A 76 5.84 22.48 -15.30
CA ASP A 76 4.37 22.52 -15.29
C ASP A 76 3.82 22.30 -13.88
N GLU A 77 3.82 23.39 -13.09
CA GLU A 77 3.37 23.39 -11.69
C GLU A 77 1.90 22.94 -11.56
N ILE A 78 1.05 23.24 -12.55
CA ILE A 78 -0.37 22.87 -12.52
C ILE A 78 -0.52 21.36 -12.69
N ALA A 79 0.19 20.77 -13.65
CA ALA A 79 0.17 19.33 -13.85
C ALA A 79 0.75 18.57 -12.64
N GLU A 80 1.86 19.08 -12.08
CA GLU A 80 2.45 18.52 -10.86
C GLU A 80 1.42 18.47 -9.72
N ASP A 81 0.78 19.60 -9.41
CA ASP A 81 -0.22 19.70 -8.35
C ASP A 81 -1.41 18.74 -8.56
N LEU A 82 -1.89 18.62 -9.80
CA LEU A 82 -2.97 17.70 -10.15
C LEU A 82 -2.57 16.24 -9.92
N PHE A 83 -1.38 15.84 -10.36
CA PHE A 83 -0.89 14.48 -10.14
C PHE A 83 -0.68 14.17 -8.67
N LEU A 84 -0.10 15.09 -7.89
CA LEU A 84 0.08 14.91 -6.44
C LEU A 84 -1.26 14.78 -5.72
N LYS A 85 -2.23 15.63 -6.07
CA LYS A 85 -3.58 15.55 -5.51
C LYS A 85 -4.24 14.21 -5.79
N PHE A 86 -4.25 13.75 -7.05
CA PHE A 86 -4.90 12.49 -7.38
C PHE A 86 -4.13 11.29 -6.84
N ALA A 87 -2.80 11.32 -6.77
CA ALA A 87 -2.04 10.30 -6.07
C ALA A 87 -2.49 10.16 -4.61
N TYR A 88 -2.74 11.29 -3.93
CA TYR A 88 -3.27 11.27 -2.57
C TYR A 88 -4.66 10.63 -2.47
N GLU A 89 -5.56 10.94 -3.41
CA GLU A 89 -6.90 10.32 -3.46
C GLU A 89 -6.82 8.80 -3.72
N GLU A 90 -6.02 8.35 -4.69
CA GLU A 90 -5.86 6.92 -4.99
C GLU A 90 -5.19 6.14 -3.85
N THR A 91 -4.36 6.81 -3.04
CA THR A 91 -3.83 6.21 -1.80
C THR A 91 -4.98 5.78 -0.89
N TRP A 92 -5.96 6.67 -0.69
CA TRP A 92 -7.09 6.41 0.18
C TRP A 92 -8.08 5.39 -0.41
N HIS A 93 -8.25 5.37 -1.73
CA HIS A 93 -9.01 4.31 -2.41
C HIS A 93 -8.36 2.93 -2.21
N ALA A 94 -7.04 2.81 -2.48
CA ALA A 94 -6.29 1.58 -2.27
C ALA A 94 -6.37 1.10 -0.82
N LEU A 95 -6.17 2.00 0.16
CA LEU A 95 -6.29 1.67 1.57
C LEU A 95 -7.70 1.18 1.95
N SER A 96 -8.75 1.74 1.35
CA SER A 96 -10.12 1.29 1.59
C SER A 96 -10.36 -0.14 1.09
N HIS A 97 -9.88 -0.48 -0.11
CA HIS A 97 -9.93 -1.85 -0.61
C HIS A 97 -9.16 -2.81 0.30
N LEU A 98 -7.99 -2.39 0.77
CA LEU A 98 -7.18 -3.19 1.66
C LEU A 98 -7.87 -3.43 3.00
N LEU A 99 -8.55 -2.41 3.57
CA LEU A 99 -9.35 -2.56 4.80
C LEU A 99 -10.52 -3.54 4.62
N TYR A 100 -11.18 -3.55 3.45
CA TYR A 100 -12.18 -4.58 3.16
C TYR A 100 -11.58 -5.99 3.09
N LEU A 101 -10.36 -6.13 2.54
CA LEU A 101 -9.70 -7.43 2.38
C LEU A 101 -9.14 -8.01 3.69
N ARG A 102 -8.52 -7.17 4.54
CA ARG A 102 -7.74 -7.64 5.69
C ARG A 102 -8.13 -7.03 7.04
N GLY A 103 -9.05 -6.07 7.05
CA GLY A 103 -9.42 -5.32 8.26
C GLY A 103 -8.27 -4.48 8.82
N ALA A 104 -8.48 -3.93 10.02
CA ALA A 104 -7.51 -3.11 10.74
C ALA A 104 -6.73 -3.95 11.76
N LYS A 105 -5.69 -4.66 11.30
CA LYS A 105 -4.79 -5.46 12.14
C LYS A 105 -3.92 -4.58 13.06
N THR A 106 -3.41 -5.18 14.13
CA THR A 106 -2.46 -4.51 15.04
C THR A 106 -1.11 -4.24 14.35
N THR A 107 -0.33 -3.30 14.91
CA THR A 107 1.04 -3.04 14.44
C THR A 107 1.89 -4.32 14.43
N MET A 108 1.76 -5.18 15.43
CA MET A 108 2.55 -6.41 15.52
C MET A 108 2.20 -7.40 14.40
N GLU A 109 0.92 -7.62 14.15
CA GLU A 109 0.47 -8.46 13.04
C GLU A 109 0.91 -7.91 11.68
N ASN A 110 0.84 -6.59 11.49
CA ASN A 110 1.31 -5.93 10.26
C ASN A 110 2.82 -6.08 10.05
N ILE A 111 3.62 -6.00 11.13
CA ILE A 111 5.08 -6.19 11.07
C ILE A 111 5.42 -7.64 10.71
N LEU A 112 4.72 -8.63 11.29
CA LEU A 112 4.94 -10.03 10.96
C LEU A 112 4.61 -10.33 9.48
N GLU A 113 3.50 -9.81 8.97
CA GLU A 113 3.12 -9.91 7.56
C GLU A 113 4.16 -9.24 6.65
N SER A 114 4.71 -8.09 7.05
CA SER A 114 5.77 -7.40 6.32
C SER A 114 7.05 -8.24 6.28
N ILE A 115 7.48 -8.83 7.40
CA ILE A 115 8.66 -9.70 7.45
C ILE A 115 8.52 -10.87 6.48
N GLU A 116 7.33 -11.50 6.41
CA GLU A 116 7.07 -12.61 5.51
C GLU A 116 7.20 -12.18 4.04
N GLY A 117 6.51 -11.10 3.66
CA GLY A 117 6.56 -10.54 2.30
C GLY A 117 7.97 -10.17 1.87
N GLU A 118 8.64 -9.32 2.65
CA GLU A 118 10.01 -8.84 2.39
C GLU A 118 11.01 -10.00 2.31
N SER A 119 10.85 -11.04 3.15
CA SER A 119 11.71 -12.23 3.10
C SER A 119 11.47 -13.07 1.85
N TYR A 120 10.22 -13.21 1.41
CA TYR A 120 9.88 -13.89 0.16
C TYR A 120 10.46 -13.15 -1.04
N GLU A 121 10.29 -11.83 -1.09
CA GLU A 121 10.81 -10.98 -2.16
C GLU A 121 12.34 -11.08 -2.26
N ALA A 122 13.03 -10.91 -1.13
CA ALA A 122 14.48 -10.97 -1.06
C ALA A 122 15.04 -12.35 -1.45
N ARG A 123 14.44 -13.43 -0.95
CA ARG A 123 15.03 -14.78 -1.03
C ARG A 123 14.62 -15.55 -2.27
N LYS A 124 13.47 -15.22 -2.84
CA LYS A 124 12.87 -15.98 -3.95
C LYS A 124 12.54 -15.08 -5.12
N MET A 125 11.55 -14.19 -5.00
CA MET A 125 10.99 -13.46 -6.14
C MET A 125 12.06 -12.69 -6.93
N TYR A 126 12.84 -11.82 -6.28
CA TYR A 126 13.84 -11.03 -7.01
C TYR A 126 15.03 -11.86 -7.51
N LYS A 127 15.35 -12.98 -6.86
CA LYS A 127 16.39 -13.89 -7.37
C LYS A 127 15.93 -14.63 -8.64
N ASP A 128 14.68 -15.09 -8.64
CA ASP A 128 14.08 -15.74 -9.81
C ASP A 128 13.98 -14.73 -10.96
N PHE A 129 13.58 -13.49 -10.68
CA PHE A 129 13.50 -12.41 -11.69
C PHE A 129 14.88 -11.99 -12.20
N GLU A 130 15.88 -11.85 -11.33
CA GLU A 130 17.26 -11.59 -11.73
C GLU A 130 17.76 -12.69 -12.68
N ALA A 131 17.59 -13.96 -12.31
CA ALA A 131 18.02 -15.09 -13.13
C ALA A 131 17.34 -15.08 -14.50
N LYS A 132 16.03 -14.83 -14.54
CA LYS A 132 15.29 -14.76 -15.80
C LYS A 132 15.72 -13.59 -16.68
N ALA A 133 15.92 -12.41 -16.09
CA ALA A 133 16.40 -11.24 -16.82
C ALA A 133 17.81 -11.47 -17.41
N ARG A 134 18.69 -12.20 -16.72
CA ARG A 134 20.00 -12.61 -17.28
C ARG A 134 19.86 -13.60 -18.43
N GLU A 135 18.98 -14.59 -18.30
CA GLU A 135 18.70 -15.57 -19.36
C GLU A 135 18.23 -14.88 -20.65
N GLU A 136 17.39 -13.85 -20.52
CA GLU A 136 16.84 -13.09 -21.64
C GLU A 136 17.76 -11.97 -22.16
N GLY A 137 18.93 -11.75 -21.53
CA GLY A 137 19.91 -10.74 -21.95
C GLY A 137 19.64 -9.31 -21.44
N PHE A 138 18.73 -9.12 -20.48
CA PHE A 138 18.43 -7.83 -19.85
C PHE A 138 19.33 -7.57 -18.63
N ASP A 139 20.64 -7.45 -18.86
CA ASP A 139 21.65 -7.37 -17.79
C ASP A 139 21.47 -6.19 -16.81
N ASP A 140 21.00 -5.05 -17.30
CA ASP A 140 20.76 -3.88 -16.47
C ASP A 140 19.59 -4.12 -15.50
N ILE A 141 18.47 -4.66 -16.02
CA ILE A 141 17.30 -5.03 -15.22
C ILE A 141 17.66 -6.16 -14.23
N ALA A 142 18.45 -7.15 -14.65
CA ALA A 142 18.94 -8.19 -13.75
C ALA A 142 19.74 -7.62 -12.57
N LYS A 143 20.68 -6.69 -12.84
CA LYS A 143 21.42 -6.01 -11.77
C LYS A 143 20.47 -5.26 -10.85
N PHE A 144 19.48 -4.56 -11.40
CA PHE A 144 18.47 -3.86 -10.62
C PHE A 144 17.69 -4.80 -9.69
N PHE A 145 17.23 -5.96 -10.17
CA PHE A 145 16.60 -6.98 -9.33
C PHE A 145 17.54 -7.49 -8.22
N GLY A 146 18.82 -7.66 -8.52
CA GLY A 146 19.83 -8.01 -7.51
C GLY A 146 20.01 -6.95 -6.42
N TRP A 147 19.87 -5.65 -6.75
CA TRP A 147 19.85 -4.56 -5.76
C TRP A 147 18.59 -4.60 -4.90
N LEU A 148 17.42 -4.82 -5.51
CA LEU A 148 16.14 -4.94 -4.79
C LEU A 148 16.14 -6.11 -3.81
N SER A 149 16.64 -7.28 -4.22
CA SER A 149 16.81 -8.45 -3.34
C SER A 149 17.56 -8.11 -2.05
N LYS A 150 18.62 -7.29 -2.13
CA LYS A 150 19.38 -6.83 -0.95
C LYS A 150 18.60 -5.80 -0.13
N ALA A 151 17.86 -4.91 -0.78
CA ALA A 151 17.04 -3.90 -0.11
C ALA A 151 15.94 -4.54 0.74
N GLU A 152 15.18 -5.48 0.19
CA GLU A 152 14.10 -6.15 0.93
C GLU A 152 14.63 -7.01 2.08
N GLY A 153 15.82 -7.60 1.90
CA GLY A 153 16.52 -8.30 2.98
C GLY A 153 16.82 -7.38 4.17
N ARG A 154 17.16 -6.11 3.91
CA ARG A 154 17.39 -5.08 4.93
C ARG A 154 16.08 -4.61 5.57
N HIS A 155 14.98 -4.51 4.83
CA HIS A 155 13.66 -4.16 5.39
C HIS A 155 13.19 -5.23 6.38
N SER A 156 13.22 -6.51 5.98
CA SER A 156 12.91 -7.64 6.86
C SER A 156 13.78 -7.67 8.12
N ALA A 157 15.08 -7.40 7.99
CA ALA A 157 16.00 -7.34 9.13
C ALA A 157 15.62 -6.22 10.12
N LYS A 158 15.26 -5.03 9.62
CA LYS A 158 14.86 -3.89 10.47
C LYS A 158 13.57 -4.15 11.24
N PHE A 159 12.60 -4.83 10.62
CA PHE A 159 11.40 -5.25 11.34
C PHE A 159 11.69 -6.29 12.42
N LYS A 160 12.61 -7.24 12.19
CA LYS A 160 13.02 -8.21 13.21
C LYS A 160 13.73 -7.57 14.38
N GLU A 161 14.64 -6.63 14.12
CA GLU A 161 15.31 -5.84 15.16
C GLU A 161 14.29 -5.11 16.04
N TYR A 162 13.27 -4.49 15.44
CA TYR A 162 12.18 -3.86 16.20
C TYR A 162 11.41 -4.85 17.08
N LEU A 163 11.14 -6.08 16.60
CA LEU A 163 10.46 -7.11 17.39
C LEU A 163 11.32 -7.59 18.57
N GLU A 164 12.63 -7.75 18.38
CA GLU A 164 13.57 -8.14 19.44
C GLU A 164 13.66 -7.06 20.52
N MET A 165 13.74 -5.78 20.12
CA MET A 165 13.72 -4.65 21.06
C MET A 165 12.46 -4.67 21.92
N ARG A 166 11.29 -4.85 21.30
CA ARG A 166 10.00 -4.82 21.99
C ARG A 166 9.74 -6.06 22.85
N GLY A 167 10.29 -7.22 22.48
CA GLY A 167 10.19 -8.45 23.28
C GLY A 167 11.16 -8.51 24.46
N SER A 168 12.07 -7.54 24.55
CA SER A 168 13.02 -7.37 25.67
C SER A 168 12.51 -6.39 26.74
N GLU A 169 11.31 -5.81 26.55
CA GLU A 169 10.57 -4.98 27.53
C GLU A 169 9.52 -5.80 28.28
#